data_AF-A0A972PY67-F1
#
_entry.id   AF-A0A972PY67-F1
#
_cell.length_a   1.000
_cell.length_b   1.000
_cell.length_c   1.000
_cell.angle_alpha   90.00
_cell.angle_beta   90.00
_cell.angle_gamma   90.00
#
_symmetry.space_group_name_H-M   'P 1'
#
loop_
_entity.id
_entity.type
_entity.pdbx_description
1 polymer ?
#
loop_
_entity_poly.entity_id
_entity_poly.type
_entity_poly.pdbx_seq_one_letter_code
_entity_poly.pdbx_strand_id
1 'polypeptide(L)'
;MRESQRLRSHRRIKFRNGKAVAVICIAVAAAVGFLIGYITRPADKDGDVGPCFEQALVTSVIDGDTIVLDDGRTKRYLGIDTPESGEPFDHDATEKNKELVGGKVVELMTGQRDLDEYGRHLRYIFTDGVFVNAELVAQGYAKA
;
A
#
# COMPACT_ATOMS: atom_id res chain seq x y z
N MET A 1 -11.30 -84.79 -54.00
CA MET A 1 -10.43 -83.78 -54.64
C MET A 1 -11.15 -82.43 -54.64
N ARG A 2 -10.46 -81.40 -54.12
CA ARG A 2 -10.66 -79.93 -54.33
C ARG A 2 -11.87 -79.30 -53.64
N GLU A 3 -11.65 -78.56 -52.56
CA GLU A 3 -11.32 -77.11 -52.57
C GLU A 3 -12.46 -76.30 -53.20
N SER A 4 -13.07 -75.32 -52.55
CA SER A 4 -12.34 -74.17 -52.05
C SER A 4 -13.28 -73.24 -51.29
N GLN A 5 -12.78 -72.80 -50.14
CA GLN A 5 -13.28 -71.71 -49.35
C GLN A 5 -13.38 -70.41 -50.19
N ARG A 6 -14.47 -69.66 -50.05
CA ARG A 6 -14.44 -68.20 -50.22
C ARG A 6 -15.15 -67.54 -49.04
N LEU A 7 -14.42 -67.50 -47.93
CA LEU A 7 -14.70 -66.62 -46.80
C LEU A 7 -14.68 -65.17 -47.29
N ARG A 8 -15.80 -64.47 -47.11
CA ARG A 8 -15.91 -63.04 -47.36
C ARG A 8 -15.01 -62.31 -46.36
N SER A 9 -13.98 -61.68 -46.92
CA SER A 9 -13.06 -60.76 -46.27
C SER A 9 -13.80 -59.70 -45.46
N HIS A 10 -13.77 -59.83 -44.13
CA HIS A 10 -14.02 -58.70 -43.24
C HIS A 10 -12.80 -57.77 -43.34
N ARG A 11 -12.97 -56.68 -44.08
CA ARG A 11 -12.01 -55.57 -44.15
C ARG A 11 -11.96 -54.92 -42.76
N ARG A 12 -11.02 -55.33 -41.90
CA ARG A 12 -10.76 -54.66 -40.62
C ARG A 12 -10.23 -53.25 -40.90
N ILE A 13 -11.01 -52.24 -40.52
CA ILE A 13 -10.57 -50.84 -40.47
C ILE A 13 -9.58 -50.73 -39.32
N LYS A 14 -8.27 -50.72 -39.62
CA LYS A 14 -7.23 -50.45 -38.63
C LYS A 14 -7.22 -48.95 -38.32
N PHE A 15 -7.82 -48.56 -37.20
CA PHE A 15 -7.80 -47.20 -36.68
C PHE A 15 -6.36 -46.84 -36.28
N ARG A 16 -5.66 -46.06 -37.12
CA ARG A 16 -4.25 -45.68 -36.97
C ARG A 16 -4.12 -44.36 -36.18
N ASN A 17 -4.96 -44.14 -35.17
CA ASN A 17 -5.24 -42.80 -34.63
C ASN A 17 -4.77 -42.57 -33.17
N GLY A 18 -3.99 -43.48 -32.58
CA GLY A 18 -3.53 -43.35 -31.19
C GLY A 18 -2.73 -42.07 -30.92
N LYS A 19 -1.94 -41.60 -31.89
CA LYS A 19 -1.16 -40.35 -31.77
C LYS A 19 -2.04 -39.10 -31.82
N ALA A 20 -3.08 -39.09 -32.65
CA ALA A 20 -3.99 -37.95 -32.80
C ALA A 20 -4.87 -37.77 -31.54
N VAL A 21 -5.35 -38.88 -30.97
CA VAL A 21 -6.12 -38.86 -29.72
C VAL A 21 -5.26 -38.36 -28.56
N ALA A 22 -3.99 -38.80 -28.47
CA ALA A 22 -3.07 -38.33 -27.44
C ALA A 22 -2.80 -36.82 -27.52
N VAL A 23 -2.60 -36.27 -28.73
CA VAL A 23 -2.35 -34.84 -28.93
C VAL A 23 -3.57 -33.99 -28.52
N ILE A 24 -4.78 -34.43 -28.86
CA ILE A 24 -6.02 -33.74 -28.48
C ILE A 24 -6.17 -33.73 -26.95
N CYS A 25 -5.94 -34.86 -26.28
CA CYS A 25 -6.03 -34.92 -24.81
C CYS A 25 -5.02 -33.99 -24.12
N ILE A 26 -3.79 -33.89 -24.63
CA ILE A 26 -2.76 -32.99 -24.10
C ILE A 26 -3.18 -31.51 -24.29
N ALA A 27 -3.70 -31.16 -25.46
CA ALA A 27 -4.15 -29.79 -25.74
C ALA A 27 -5.35 -29.40 -24.86
N VAL A 28 -6.31 -30.30 -24.65
CA VAL A 28 -7.44 -30.09 -23.75
C VAL A 28 -6.97 -29.96 -22.30
N ALA A 29 -6.07 -30.83 -21.84
CA ALA A 29 -5.52 -30.75 -20.48
C ALA A 29 -4.75 -29.45 -20.24
N ALA A 30 -3.98 -28.98 -21.22
CA ALA A 30 -3.27 -27.70 -21.16
C ALA A 30 -4.25 -26.50 -21.14
N ALA A 31 -5.30 -26.52 -21.97
CA ALA A 31 -6.31 -25.47 -21.98
C ALA A 31 -7.12 -25.42 -20.68
N VAL A 32 -7.47 -26.58 -20.11
CA VAL A 32 -8.15 -26.69 -18.81
C VAL A 32 -7.22 -26.22 -17.70
N GLY A 33 -5.95 -26.62 -17.70
CA GLY A 33 -4.97 -26.14 -16.71
C GLY A 33 -4.75 -24.63 -16.79
N PHE A 34 -4.71 -24.07 -18.00
CA PHE A 34 -4.60 -22.63 -18.22
C PHE A 34 -5.85 -21.88 -17.77
N LEU A 35 -7.05 -22.39 -18.09
CA LEU A 35 -8.32 -21.80 -17.67
C LEU A 35 -8.48 -21.86 -16.15
N ILE A 36 -8.18 -23.00 -15.53
CA ILE A 36 -8.19 -23.16 -14.06
C ILE A 36 -7.19 -22.17 -13.45
N GLY A 37 -5.95 -22.12 -13.93
CA GLY A 37 -4.94 -21.17 -13.44
C GLY A 37 -5.30 -19.70 -13.64
N TYR A 38 -6.10 -19.37 -14.66
CA TYR A 38 -6.64 -18.03 -14.86
C TYR A 38 -7.76 -17.70 -13.87
N ILE A 39 -8.66 -18.65 -13.58
CA ILE A 39 -9.78 -18.48 -12.65
C ILE A 39 -9.31 -18.50 -11.19
N THR A 40 -8.31 -19.32 -10.85
CA THR A 40 -7.77 -19.44 -9.49
C THR A 40 -6.61 -18.52 -9.22
N ARG A 41 -6.31 -17.58 -10.14
CA ARG A 41 -5.30 -16.56 -9.89
C ARG A 41 -5.77 -15.76 -8.67
N PRO A 42 -5.03 -15.76 -7.55
CA PRO A 42 -5.38 -14.86 -6.46
C PRO A 42 -5.32 -13.46 -7.06
N ALA A 43 -6.39 -12.67 -6.87
CA ALA A 43 -6.33 -11.25 -7.20
C ALA A 43 -5.11 -10.69 -6.46
N ASP A 44 -4.13 -10.19 -7.22
CA ASP A 44 -2.90 -9.63 -6.70
C ASP A 44 -3.28 -8.57 -5.67
N LYS A 45 -3.21 -8.93 -4.39
CA LYS A 45 -3.34 -7.99 -3.28
C LYS A 45 -1.98 -7.37 -3.08
N ASP A 46 -1.49 -6.70 -4.12
CA ASP A 46 -0.69 -5.50 -3.90
C ASP A 46 -1.71 -4.48 -3.41
N GLY A 47 -2.11 -4.67 -2.16
CA GLY A 47 -2.96 -3.76 -1.45
C GLY A 47 -2.18 -2.46 -1.41
N ASP A 48 -2.62 -1.52 -2.25
CA ASP A 48 -2.47 -0.11 -1.99
C ASP A 48 -3.09 0.14 -0.61
N VAL A 49 -2.31 -0.15 0.43
CA VAL A 49 -2.60 0.27 1.78
C VAL A 49 -2.47 1.78 1.69
N GLY A 50 -3.59 2.43 1.44
CA GLY A 50 -3.69 3.88 1.46
C GLY A 50 -3.02 4.44 2.72
N PRO A 51 -2.69 5.74 2.74
CA PRO A 51 -1.92 6.34 3.81
C PRO A 51 -2.42 5.89 5.19
N CYS A 52 -1.50 5.32 5.98
CA CYS A 52 -1.83 4.87 7.32
C CYS A 52 -2.07 6.10 8.18
N PHE A 53 -3.32 6.25 8.64
CA PHE A 53 -3.72 7.25 9.61
C PHE A 53 -3.74 6.63 11.01
N GLU A 54 -3.13 7.34 11.95
CA GLU A 54 -3.12 7.01 13.36
C GLU A 54 -3.70 8.20 14.14
N GLN A 55 -4.59 7.94 15.10
CA GLN A 55 -5.11 9.00 15.98
C GLN A 55 -4.41 8.96 17.33
N ALA A 56 -4.03 10.11 17.84
CA ALA A 56 -3.39 10.23 19.14
C ALA A 56 -3.69 11.59 19.78
N LEU A 57 -3.72 11.65 21.12
CA LEU A 57 -3.87 12.89 21.86
C LEU A 57 -2.53 13.61 21.97
N VAL A 58 -2.49 14.91 21.68
CA VAL A 58 -1.27 15.72 21.90
C VAL A 58 -1.24 16.21 23.34
N THR A 59 -0.20 15.79 24.07
CA THR A 59 0.02 16.17 25.48
C THR A 59 0.93 17.38 25.63
N SER A 60 1.86 17.57 24.70
CA SER A 60 2.78 18.71 24.72
C SER A 60 3.21 19.11 23.31
N VAL A 61 3.53 20.39 23.15
CA VAL A 61 4.16 20.95 21.94
C VAL A 61 5.56 21.40 22.33
N ILE A 62 6.58 20.89 21.65
CA ILE A 62 7.98 21.19 21.95
C ILE A 62 8.39 22.47 21.23
N ASP A 63 8.08 22.57 19.93
CA ASP A 63 8.39 23.70 19.07
C ASP A 63 7.31 23.83 17.96
N GLY A 64 7.56 24.69 16.97
CA GLY A 64 6.63 24.96 15.88
C GLY A 64 6.30 23.75 14.99
N ASP A 65 7.11 22.69 15.00
CA ASP A 65 6.93 21.51 14.13
C ASP A 65 7.09 20.17 14.85
N THR A 66 7.16 20.16 16.19
CA THR A 66 7.41 18.97 17.00
C THR A 66 6.42 18.85 18.15
N ILE A 67 5.76 17.69 18.24
CA ILE A 67 4.72 17.39 19.25
C ILE A 67 5.02 16.10 20.01
N VAL A 68 4.46 15.99 21.22
CA VAL A 68 4.48 14.79 22.07
C VAL A 68 3.06 14.26 22.23
N LEU A 69 2.91 12.96 22.00
CA LEU A 69 1.65 12.24 22.10
C LEU A 69 1.39 11.76 23.54
N ASP A 70 0.19 11.23 23.78
CA ASP A 70 -0.23 10.65 25.07
C ASP A 70 0.53 9.40 25.47
N ASP A 71 1.06 8.65 24.51
CA ASP A 71 1.98 7.54 24.76
C ASP A 71 3.46 7.95 24.90
N GLY A 72 3.74 9.25 24.89
CA GLY A 72 5.08 9.82 25.05
C GLY A 72 5.94 9.79 23.79
N ARG A 73 5.45 9.30 22.65
CA ARG A 73 6.19 9.40 21.38
C ARG A 73 6.24 10.83 20.88
N THR A 74 7.39 11.22 20.34
CA THR A 74 7.59 12.50 19.66
C THR A 74 7.37 12.35 18.15
N LYS A 75 6.65 13.28 17.54
CA LYS A 75 6.46 13.36 16.09
C LYS A 75 6.93 14.73 15.58
N ARG A 76 7.72 14.73 14.51
CA ARG A 76 8.12 15.93 13.75
C ARG A 76 7.27 16.04 12.49
N TYR A 77 6.95 17.26 12.10
CA TYR A 77 6.08 17.52 10.98
C TYR A 77 6.85 17.29 9.69
N LEU A 78 6.27 16.50 8.79
CA LEU A 78 6.90 16.18 7.52
C LEU A 78 6.78 17.35 6.54
N GLY A 79 7.91 17.71 5.90
CA GLY A 79 7.94 18.65 4.78
C GLY A 79 7.78 20.11 5.16
N ILE A 80 7.93 20.45 6.44
CA ILE A 80 8.03 21.84 6.89
C ILE A 80 9.17 21.98 7.90
N ASP A 81 9.63 23.21 8.08
CA ASP A 81 10.66 23.58 9.05
C ASP A 81 10.27 24.90 9.72
N THR A 82 10.28 24.93 11.04
CA THR A 82 10.02 26.15 11.83
C THR A 82 11.32 26.77 12.35
N PRO A 83 11.34 28.08 12.68
CA PRO A 83 12.51 28.69 13.33
C PRO A 83 12.95 27.87 14.54
N GLU A 84 14.25 27.60 14.61
CA GLU A 84 14.84 26.82 15.70
C GLU A 84 14.79 27.60 17.03
N SER A 85 14.93 26.91 18.17
CA SER A 85 14.87 27.57 19.47
C SER A 85 15.94 28.67 19.60
N GLY A 86 15.50 29.88 19.95
CA GLY A 86 16.33 31.08 20.04
C GLY A 86 16.42 31.88 18.75
N GLU A 87 15.85 31.40 17.64
CA GLU A 87 15.69 32.19 16.42
C GLU A 87 14.51 33.16 16.52
N PRO A 88 14.50 34.27 15.75
CA PRO A 88 13.34 35.15 15.70
C PRO A 88 12.07 34.39 15.32
N PHE A 89 10.99 34.63 16.07
CA PHE A 89 9.65 34.06 15.88
C PHE A 89 9.50 32.57 16.26
N ASP A 90 10.48 31.96 16.92
CA ASP A 90 10.40 30.58 17.45
C ASP A 90 9.20 30.36 18.39
N HIS A 91 9.00 31.30 19.32
CA HIS A 91 7.93 31.29 20.29
C HIS A 91 6.56 31.44 19.62
N ASP A 92 6.46 32.32 18.64
CA ASP A 92 5.20 32.57 17.94
C ASP A 92 4.79 31.35 17.11
N ALA A 93 5.74 30.67 16.45
CA ALA A 93 5.49 29.40 15.76
C ALA A 93 5.04 28.30 16.73
N THR A 94 5.69 28.20 17.89
CA THR A 94 5.37 27.22 18.94
C THR A 94 3.97 27.43 19.51
N GLU A 95 3.63 28.67 19.88
CA GLU A 95 2.30 28.99 20.40
C GLU A 95 1.22 28.79 19.34
N LYS A 96 1.51 29.12 18.07
CA LYS A 96 0.55 28.83 16.99
C LYS A 96 0.30 27.33 16.84
N ASN A 97 1.37 26.52 16.84
CA ASN A 97 1.22 25.08 16.76
C ASN A 97 0.37 24.56 17.93
N LYS A 98 0.66 25.03 19.15
CA LYS A 98 -0.11 24.71 20.36
C LYS A 98 -1.58 25.11 20.31
N GLU A 99 -1.95 26.24 19.71
CA GLU A 99 -3.36 26.58 19.45
C GLU A 99 -4.05 25.57 18.52
N LEU A 100 -3.32 25.12 17.50
CA LEU A 100 -3.85 24.20 16.49
C LEU A 100 -4.04 22.80 17.06
N VAL A 101 -3.08 22.27 17.82
CA VAL A 101 -3.04 20.84 18.20
C VAL A 101 -3.03 20.55 19.69
N GLY A 102 -2.69 21.52 20.54
CA GLY A 102 -2.47 21.30 21.98
C GLY A 102 -3.74 20.81 22.69
N GLY A 103 -3.63 19.66 23.36
CA GLY A 103 -4.75 19.05 24.10
C GLY A 103 -5.85 18.46 23.20
N LYS A 104 -5.61 18.33 21.90
CA LYS A 104 -6.56 17.78 20.93
C LYS A 104 -6.11 16.41 20.42
N VAL A 105 -7.08 15.64 19.92
CA VAL A 105 -6.80 14.42 19.17
C VAL A 105 -6.46 14.81 17.74
N VAL A 106 -5.30 14.37 17.26
CA VAL A 106 -4.81 14.65 15.92
C VAL A 106 -4.77 13.38 15.08
N GLU A 107 -4.93 13.53 13.77
CA GLU A 107 -4.72 12.46 12.81
C GLU A 107 -3.30 12.58 12.24
N LEU A 108 -2.52 11.52 12.43
CA LEU A 108 -1.13 11.38 12.02
C LEU A 108 -1.10 10.57 10.73
N MET A 109 -0.80 11.21 9.62
CA MET A 109 -0.65 10.54 8.33
C MET A 109 0.83 10.27 8.05
N THR A 110 1.14 9.03 7.70
CA THR A 110 2.49 8.65 7.27
C THR A 110 2.75 9.16 5.85
N GLY A 111 3.90 9.78 5.61
CA GLY A 111 4.30 10.24 4.28
C GLY A 111 5.25 9.27 3.58
N GLN A 112 5.94 9.75 2.54
CA GLN A 112 6.91 8.95 1.78
C GLN A 112 8.13 8.53 2.61
N ARG A 113 8.43 9.28 3.68
CA ARG A 113 9.54 9.03 4.61
C ARG A 113 8.97 8.91 6.02
N ASP A 114 9.31 7.81 6.70
CA ASP A 114 8.84 7.55 8.08
C ASP A 114 9.74 8.18 9.14
N LEU A 115 11.05 8.24 8.89
CA LEU A 115 12.06 8.71 9.83
C LEU A 115 12.97 9.75 9.17
N ASP A 116 13.42 10.75 9.94
CA ASP A 116 14.52 11.61 9.51
C ASP A 116 15.90 10.99 9.77
N GLU A 117 16.97 11.72 9.46
CA GLU A 117 18.35 11.27 9.66
C GLU A 117 18.73 11.09 11.14
N TYR A 118 17.96 11.67 12.05
CA TYR A 118 18.14 11.58 13.50
C TYR A 118 17.25 10.49 14.13
N GLY A 119 16.44 9.78 13.33
CA GLY A 119 15.53 8.74 13.80
C GLY A 119 14.23 9.25 14.42
N ARG A 120 13.85 10.51 14.17
CA ARG A 120 12.55 11.06 14.60
C ARG A 120 11.46 10.67 13.61
N HIS A 121 10.28 10.32 14.11
CA HIS A 121 9.14 9.96 13.25
C HIS A 121 8.52 11.18 12.59
N LEU A 122 8.39 11.13 11.26
CA LEU A 122 7.85 12.20 10.43
C LEU A 122 6.37 11.96 10.11
N ARG A 123 5.50 12.92 10.41
CA ARG A 123 4.06 12.79 10.14
C ARG A 123 3.48 14.06 9.55
N TYR A 124 2.49 13.91 8.69
CA TYR A 124 1.56 14.99 8.37
C TYR A 124 0.48 15.02 9.44
N ILE A 125 0.16 16.22 9.93
CA ILE A 125 -0.74 16.38 11.07
C ILE A 125 -2.03 17.03 10.61
N PHE A 126 -3.14 16.41 11.00
CA PHE A 126 -4.47 16.97 10.83
C PHE A 126 -5.15 17.13 12.17
N THR A 127 -5.96 18.18 12.31
CA THR A 127 -6.76 18.42 13.51
C THR A 127 -8.06 19.05 13.10
N ASP A 128 -9.19 18.47 13.50
CA ASP A 128 -10.53 18.96 13.14
C ASP A 128 -10.71 19.17 11.62
N GLY A 129 -10.09 18.30 10.80
CA GLY A 129 -10.09 18.39 9.33
C GLY A 129 -9.16 19.45 8.72
N VAL A 130 -8.41 20.19 9.54
CA VAL A 130 -7.40 21.17 9.08
C VAL A 130 -6.07 20.47 8.89
N PHE A 131 -5.41 20.72 7.74
CA PHE A 131 -4.04 20.28 7.51
C PHE A 131 -3.04 21.24 8.17
N VAL A 132 -2.57 20.88 9.36
CA VAL A 132 -1.79 21.77 10.24
C VAL A 132 -0.49 22.21 9.59
N ASN A 133 0.20 21.32 8.86
CA ASN A 133 1.46 21.67 8.20
C ASN A 133 1.27 22.83 7.21
N ALA A 134 0.22 22.78 6.39
CA ALA A 134 -0.07 23.85 5.43
C ALA A 134 -0.51 25.14 6.13
N GLU A 135 -1.26 25.03 7.23
CA GLU A 135 -1.75 26.16 8.01
C GLU A 135 -0.59 26.96 8.65
N LEU A 136 0.46 26.28 9.13
CA LEU A 136 1.67 26.90 9.65
C LEU A 136 2.45 27.63 8.56
N VAL A 137 2.60 27.02 7.37
CA VAL A 137 3.28 27.65 6.23
C VAL A 137 2.49 28.86 5.70
N ALA A 138 1.16 28.72 5.57
CA ALA A 138 0.29 29.78 5.06
C ALA A 138 0.31 31.04 5.93
N GLN A 139 0.47 30.88 7.24
CA GLN A 139 0.59 31.99 8.19
C GLN A 139 2.03 32.49 8.39
N GLY A 140 3.01 31.87 7.74
CA GLY A 140 4.41 32.29 7.82
C GLY A 140 5.17 31.82 9.05
N TYR A 141 4.63 30.84 9.79
CA TYR A 141 5.31 30.24 10.95
C TYR A 141 6.31 29.14 10.55
N ALA A 142 6.18 28.58 9.35
CA ALA A 142 7.04 27.53 8.83
C ALA A 142 7.43 27.77 7.36
N LYS A 143 8.52 27.14 6.92
CA LYS A 143 8.96 27.06 5.52
C LYS A 143 8.75 25.63 5.00
N ALA A 144 8.57 25.47 3.69
CA ALA A 144 8.39 24.20 2.99
C ALA A 144 9.51 23.93 1.98
#